data_AF-A0A8J7YSI4-F1
#
_entry.id   AF-A0A8J7YSI4-F1
#
_cell.length_a   1.000
_cell.length_b   1.000
_cell.length_c   1.000
_cell.angle_alpha   90.00
_cell.angle_beta   90.00
_cell.angle_gamma   90.00
#
_symmetry.space_group_name_H-M   'P 1'
#
loop_
_entity.id
_entity.type
_entity.pdbx_description
1 polymer ?
#
loop_
_entity_poly.entity_id
_entity_poly.type
_entity_poly.pdbx_seq_one_letter_code
_entity_poly.pdbx_strand_id
1 'polypeptide(L)'
;MASEKGLIVVATFFIVMSLTTNMGFWFDGEVIELYLATMLNILATVVKVAMKRGVIGMSSLGASVVADIHLIWAVVITLGAGVVDPVTGIVHSELARGLAFGAIFANLVSIALLLMETHHEAKKEVD
;
A
#
# COMPACT_ATOMS: atom_id res chain seq x y z
N MET A 1 1.05 12.80 21.35
CA MET A 1 0.50 13.16 20.02
C MET A 1 1.68 13.19 19.07
N ALA A 2 1.74 12.29 18.08
CA ALA A 2 2.88 12.24 17.15
C ALA A 2 2.92 13.54 16.32
N SER A 3 4.13 14.02 15.99
CA SER A 3 4.27 15.15 15.08
C SER A 3 3.78 14.75 13.68
N GLU A 4 3.11 15.66 13.00
CA GLU A 4 2.58 15.44 11.64
C GLU A 4 3.67 14.97 10.67
N LYS A 5 4.86 15.56 10.79
CA LYS A 5 6.08 15.15 10.08
C LYS A 5 6.45 13.69 10.34
N GLY A 6 6.40 13.26 11.60
CA GLY A 6 6.65 11.87 11.97
C GLY A 6 5.64 10.91 11.32
N LEU A 7 4.37 11.30 11.27
CA LEU A 7 3.33 10.50 10.61
C LEU A 7 3.54 10.40 9.10
N ILE A 8 3.97 11.48 8.42
CA ILE A 8 4.32 11.46 6.98
C ILE A 8 5.44 10.45 6.72
N VAL A 9 6.52 10.48 7.51
CA VAL A 9 7.66 9.57 7.35
C VAL A 9 7.23 8.12 7.55
N VAL A 10 6.46 7.84 8.60
CA VAL A 10 5.99 6.47 8.90
C VAL A 10 5.02 5.98 7.83
N ALA A 11 4.12 6.83 7.34
CA ALA A 11 3.21 6.49 6.24
C ALA A 11 3.98 6.16 4.94
N THR A 12 4.98 6.97 4.61
CA THR A 12 5.87 6.75 3.46
C THR A 12 6.65 5.45 3.59
N PHE A 13 7.17 5.14 4.78
CA PHE A 13 7.85 3.88 5.05
C PHE A 13 6.95 2.67 4.75
N PHE A 14 5.75 2.62 5.35
CA PHE A 14 4.86 1.49 5.17
C PHE A 14 4.38 1.32 3.73
N ILE A 15 4.07 2.41 3.03
CA ILE A 15 3.56 2.31 1.66
C ILE A 15 4.65 1.90 0.66
N VAL A 16 5.90 2.34 0.86
CA VAL A 16 7.03 1.91 0.01
C VAL A 16 7.37 0.45 0.27
N MET A 17 7.36 0.01 1.53
CA MET A 17 7.51 -1.40 1.89
C MET A 17 6.39 -2.27 1.30
N SER A 18 5.14 -1.82 1.41
CA SER A 18 3.98 -2.47 0.77
C SER A 18 4.15 -2.59 -0.74
N LEU A 19 4.48 -1.49 -1.44
CA LEU A 19 4.67 -1.47 -2.88
C LEU A 19 5.77 -2.43 -3.35
N THR A 20 6.92 -2.40 -2.68
CA THR A 20 8.08 -3.23 -3.07
C THR A 20 7.84 -4.70 -2.77
N THR A 21 7.18 -5.04 -1.66
CA THR A 21 6.75 -6.41 -1.35
C THR A 21 5.70 -6.90 -2.34
N ASN A 22 4.74 -6.04 -2.71
CA ASN A 22 3.71 -6.38 -3.71
C ASN A 22 4.31 -6.59 -5.11
N MET A 23 5.39 -5.88 -5.44
CA MET A 23 6.16 -6.14 -6.67
C MET A 23 6.80 -7.54 -6.62
N GLY A 24 7.34 -7.96 -5.48
CA GLY A 24 7.77 -9.35 -5.26
C GLY A 24 6.66 -10.34 -5.59
N PHE A 25 5.49 -10.17 -4.96
CA PHE A 25 4.31 -11.01 -5.24
C PHE A 25 3.93 -11.03 -6.73
N TRP A 26 4.02 -9.90 -7.42
CA TRP A 26 3.69 -9.83 -8.84
C TRP A 26 4.63 -10.67 -9.72
N PHE A 27 5.92 -10.73 -9.38
CA PHE A 27 6.92 -11.51 -10.13
C PHE A 27 6.98 -12.97 -9.69
N ASP A 28 7.07 -13.21 -8.39
CA ASP A 28 7.34 -14.53 -7.83
C ASP A 28 6.04 -15.28 -7.54
N GLY A 29 4.95 -14.57 -7.25
CA GLY A 29 3.63 -15.16 -7.00
C GLY A 29 3.48 -15.80 -5.63
N GLU A 30 4.42 -15.57 -4.70
CA GLU A 30 4.37 -16.17 -3.37
C GLU A 30 3.29 -15.52 -2.51
N VAL A 31 2.38 -16.35 -1.98
CA VAL A 31 1.23 -15.88 -1.21
C VAL A 31 1.63 -15.07 0.04
N ILE A 32 2.80 -15.35 0.64
CA ILE A 32 3.28 -14.64 1.82
C ILE A 32 3.61 -13.18 1.50
N GLU A 33 4.13 -12.90 0.30
CA GLU A 33 4.42 -11.53 -0.14
C GLU A 33 3.15 -10.72 -0.30
N LEU A 34 2.09 -11.33 -0.86
CA LEU A 34 0.78 -10.71 -0.94
C LEU A 34 0.24 -10.36 0.46
N TYR A 35 0.38 -11.27 1.43
CA TYR A 35 -0.12 -11.05 2.79
C TYR A 35 0.64 -9.93 3.48
N LEU A 36 1.98 -9.95 3.38
CA LEU A 36 2.82 -8.90 3.94
C LEU A 36 2.56 -7.54 3.29
N ALA A 37 2.47 -7.48 1.96
CA ALA A 37 2.11 -6.27 1.23
C ALA A 37 0.77 -5.71 1.71
N THR A 38 -0.25 -6.56 1.82
CA THR A 38 -1.59 -6.18 2.32
C THR A 38 -1.52 -5.58 3.72
N MET A 39 -0.83 -6.24 4.66
CA MET A 39 -0.72 -5.74 6.04
C MET A 39 0.03 -4.40 6.10
N LEU A 40 1.13 -4.27 5.38
CA LEU A 40 1.92 -3.04 5.32
C LEU A 40 1.09 -1.90 4.71
N ASN A 41 0.26 -2.18 3.70
CA ASN A 41 -0.60 -1.18 3.10
C ASN A 41 -1.67 -0.67 4.07
N ILE A 42 -2.32 -1.58 4.79
CA ILE A 42 -3.31 -1.24 5.81
C ILE A 42 -2.67 -0.40 6.91
N LEU A 43 -1.45 -0.75 7.36
CA LEU A 43 -0.71 0.06 8.32
C LEU A 43 -0.43 1.48 7.78
N ALA A 44 -0.06 1.61 6.50
CA ALA A 44 0.07 2.91 5.86
C ALA A 44 -1.26 3.68 5.91
N THR A 45 -2.38 3.05 5.53
CA THR A 45 -3.71 3.67 5.56
C THR A 45 -4.11 4.12 6.97
N VAL A 46 -3.87 3.31 8.01
CA VAL A 46 -4.16 3.66 9.40
C VAL A 46 -3.34 4.86 9.86
N VAL A 47 -2.03 4.87 9.59
CA VAL A 47 -1.16 6.02 9.92
C VAL A 47 -1.65 7.26 9.17
N LYS A 48 -2.04 7.09 7.90
CA LYS A 48 -2.59 8.16 7.08
C LYS A 48 -3.87 8.74 7.67
N VAL A 49 -4.80 7.94 8.18
CA VAL A 49 -6.03 8.44 8.82
C VAL A 49 -5.73 9.36 10.01
N ALA A 50 -4.64 9.11 10.74
CA ALA A 50 -4.24 9.92 11.89
C ALA A 50 -3.56 11.27 11.51
N MET A 51 -3.22 11.48 10.23
CA MET A 51 -2.62 12.73 9.77
C MET A 51 -3.67 13.85 9.65
N LYS A 52 -3.35 15.06 10.12
CA LYS A 52 -4.11 16.29 9.80
C LYS A 52 -3.74 16.72 8.37
N ARG A 53 -4.71 17.16 7.54
CA ARG A 53 -4.49 17.24 6.09
C ARG A 53 -5.27 18.33 5.38
N GLY A 54 -4.63 18.90 4.35
CA GLY A 54 -5.30 19.55 3.21
C GLY A 54 -5.74 18.54 2.14
N VAL A 55 -6.15 19.04 0.96
CA VAL A 55 -6.69 18.19 -0.12
C VAL A 55 -5.71 17.12 -0.59
N ILE A 56 -4.41 17.45 -0.71
CA ILE A 56 -3.36 16.52 -1.19
C ILE A 56 -3.20 15.31 -0.26
N GLY A 57 -3.06 15.55 1.04
CA GLY A 57 -3.03 14.47 2.04
C GLY A 57 -4.28 13.59 2.00
N MET A 58 -5.48 14.16 1.83
CA MET A 58 -6.72 13.38 1.71
C MET A 58 -6.76 12.57 0.41
N SER A 59 -6.27 13.10 -0.70
CA SER A 59 -6.14 12.35 -1.95
C SER A 59 -5.16 11.19 -1.81
N SER A 60 -4.04 11.36 -1.09
CA SER A 60 -3.11 10.26 -0.81
C SER A 60 -3.76 9.14 0.01
N LEU A 61 -4.62 9.49 0.98
CA LEU A 61 -5.43 8.52 1.71
C LEU A 61 -6.33 7.72 0.77
N GLY A 62 -7.06 8.40 -0.11
CA GLY A 62 -7.93 7.77 -1.09
C GLY A 62 -7.17 6.76 -1.96
N ALA A 63 -5.99 7.14 -2.44
CA ALA A 63 -5.13 6.24 -3.21
C ALA A 63 -4.66 5.01 -2.39
N SER A 64 -4.35 5.17 -1.09
CA SER A 64 -4.04 4.02 -0.22
C SER A 64 -5.25 3.11 0.01
N VAL A 65 -6.45 3.66 0.15
CA VAL A 65 -7.68 2.86 0.26
C VAL A 65 -7.96 2.07 -1.01
N VAL A 66 -7.71 2.66 -2.20
CA VAL A 66 -7.80 1.92 -3.47
C VAL A 66 -6.82 0.75 -3.48
N ALA A 67 -5.58 0.96 -3.05
CA ALA A 67 -4.59 -0.12 -2.92
C ALA A 67 -5.04 -1.20 -1.92
N ASP A 68 -5.59 -0.83 -0.77
CA ASP A 68 -6.12 -1.78 0.21
C ASP A 68 -7.24 -2.64 -0.39
N ILE A 69 -8.18 -2.03 -1.12
CA ILE A 69 -9.28 -2.76 -1.77
C ILE A 69 -8.70 -3.81 -2.74
N HIS A 70 -7.75 -3.41 -3.58
CA HIS A 70 -7.08 -4.34 -4.51
C HIS A 70 -6.38 -5.49 -3.77
N LEU A 71 -5.57 -5.19 -2.76
CA LEU A 71 -4.80 -6.18 -2.00
C LEU A 71 -5.71 -7.11 -1.19
N ILE A 72 -6.71 -6.59 -0.50
CA ILE A 72 -7.66 -7.39 0.28
C ILE A 72 -8.42 -8.35 -0.63
N TRP A 73 -8.90 -7.89 -1.79
CA TRP A 73 -9.58 -8.79 -2.73
C TRP A 73 -8.65 -9.85 -3.30
N ALA A 74 -7.40 -9.51 -3.59
CA ALA A 74 -6.40 -10.50 -3.98
C ALA A 74 -6.22 -11.56 -2.88
N VAL A 75 -6.10 -11.15 -1.61
CA VAL A 75 -6.01 -12.06 -0.46
C VAL A 75 -7.24 -12.96 -0.37
N VAL A 76 -8.45 -12.41 -0.46
CA VAL A 76 -9.71 -13.18 -0.38
C VAL A 76 -9.74 -14.29 -1.43
N ILE A 77 -9.28 -14.00 -2.66
CA ILE A 77 -9.19 -15.03 -3.71
C ILE A 77 -8.26 -16.17 -3.30
N THR A 78 -7.11 -15.87 -2.68
CA THR A 78 -6.16 -16.91 -2.24
C THR A 78 -6.71 -17.84 -1.15
N LEU A 79 -7.76 -17.42 -0.43
CA LEU A 79 -8.43 -18.27 0.57
C LEU A 79 -9.37 -19.32 -0.07
N GLY A 80 -9.64 -19.21 -1.37
CA GLY A 80 -10.43 -20.19 -2.13
C GLY A 80 -9.68 -21.50 -2.35
N ALA A 81 -10.42 -22.61 -2.50
CA ALA A 81 -9.82 -23.91 -2.72
C ALA A 81 -9.07 -23.99 -4.07
N GLY A 82 -7.81 -24.43 -4.03
CA GLY A 82 -7.05 -24.84 -5.22
C GLY A 82 -6.30 -23.73 -5.97
N VAL A 83 -6.29 -22.49 -5.48
CA VAL A 83 -5.57 -21.39 -6.15
C VAL A 83 -4.17 -21.15 -5.59
N VAL A 84 -3.86 -21.67 -4.40
CA VAL A 84 -2.52 -21.63 -3.80
C VAL A 84 -1.97 -23.05 -3.82
N ASP A 85 -0.79 -23.22 -4.40
CA ASP A 85 -0.08 -24.49 -4.34
C ASP A 85 0.35 -24.77 -2.89
N PRO A 86 -0.03 -25.91 -2.29
CA PRO A 86 0.18 -26.17 -0.87
C PRO A 86 1.64 -26.50 -0.51
N VAL A 87 2.50 -26.78 -1.49
CA VAL A 87 3.91 -27.13 -1.28
C VAL A 87 4.79 -25.89 -1.45
N THR A 88 4.53 -25.10 -2.47
CA THR A 88 5.34 -23.95 -2.87
C THR A 88 4.78 -22.61 -2.39
N GLY A 89 3.49 -22.54 -2.04
CA GLY A 89 2.83 -21.28 -1.66
C GLY A 89 2.55 -20.35 -2.84
N ILE A 90 2.73 -20.83 -4.08
CA ILE A 90 2.56 -20.02 -5.29
C ILE A 90 1.07 -19.86 -5.61
N VAL A 91 0.67 -18.62 -5.93
CA VAL A 91 -0.71 -18.28 -6.31
C VAL A 91 -0.91 -18.48 -7.82
N HIS A 92 -1.71 -19.46 -8.20
CA HIS A 92 -2.12 -19.78 -9.58
C HIS A 92 -3.45 -19.12 -9.95
N SER A 93 -3.59 -17.82 -9.68
CA SER A 93 -4.77 -17.03 -10.05
C SER A 93 -4.36 -15.74 -10.73
N GLU A 94 -4.67 -15.63 -12.02
CA GLU A 94 -4.45 -14.40 -12.80
C GLU A 94 -5.25 -13.22 -12.24
N LEU A 95 -6.45 -13.47 -11.70
CA LEU A 95 -7.27 -12.44 -11.07
C LEU A 95 -6.61 -11.89 -9.80
N ALA A 96 -6.07 -12.76 -8.94
CA ALA A 96 -5.37 -12.32 -7.72
C ALA A 96 -4.12 -11.49 -8.08
N ARG A 97 -3.32 -11.96 -9.06
CA ARG A 97 -2.16 -11.20 -9.55
C ARG A 97 -2.58 -9.87 -10.17
N GLY A 98 -3.63 -9.86 -11.01
CA GLY A 98 -4.13 -8.64 -11.66
C GLY A 98 -4.63 -7.60 -10.66
N LEU A 99 -5.27 -8.03 -9.56
CA LEU A 99 -5.64 -7.14 -8.47
C LEU A 99 -4.42 -6.57 -7.76
N ALA A 100 -3.42 -7.39 -7.45
CA ALA A 100 -2.15 -6.92 -6.90
C ALA A 100 -1.45 -5.91 -7.81
N PHE A 101 -1.50 -6.09 -9.14
CA PHE A 101 -1.00 -5.12 -10.10
C PHE A 101 -1.71 -3.76 -10.01
N GLY A 102 -3.04 -3.76 -9.84
CA GLY A 102 -3.79 -2.53 -9.58
C GLY A 102 -3.32 -1.81 -8.30
N ALA A 103 -3.02 -2.57 -7.24
CA ALA A 103 -2.49 -2.00 -6.01
C ALA A 103 -1.10 -1.35 -6.17
N ILE A 104 -0.23 -1.87 -7.07
CA ILE A 104 1.06 -1.26 -7.39
C ILE A 104 0.85 0.19 -7.86
N PHE A 105 -0.05 0.41 -8.83
CA PHE A 105 -0.32 1.75 -9.34
C PHE A 105 -0.99 2.67 -8.32
N ALA A 106 -1.94 2.15 -7.55
CA ALA A 106 -2.58 2.91 -6.49
C ALA A 106 -1.55 3.40 -5.44
N ASN A 107 -0.58 2.55 -5.08
CA ASN A 107 0.50 2.93 -4.18
C ASN A 107 1.48 3.95 -4.80
N LEU A 108 1.80 3.84 -6.08
CA LEU A 108 2.61 4.86 -6.78
C LEU A 108 1.94 6.23 -6.75
N VAL A 109 0.64 6.31 -7.05
CA VAL A 109 -0.14 7.55 -6.94
C VAL A 109 -0.12 8.09 -5.50
N SER A 110 -0.33 7.20 -4.54
CA SER A 110 -0.35 7.56 -3.14
C SER A 110 0.98 8.10 -2.61
N ILE A 111 2.11 7.53 -3.06
CA ILE A 111 3.46 8.00 -2.78
C ILE A 111 3.70 9.37 -3.43
N ALA A 112 3.34 9.55 -4.70
CA ALA A 112 3.51 10.83 -5.38
C ALA A 112 2.81 11.98 -4.63
N LEU A 113 1.59 11.74 -4.15
CA LEU A 113 0.84 12.72 -3.35
C LEU A 113 1.48 12.97 -1.97
N LEU A 114 2.03 11.94 -1.30
CA LEU A 114 2.78 12.13 -0.06
C LEU A 114 4.05 12.96 -0.26
N LEU A 115 4.76 12.78 -1.37
CA LEU A 115 5.95 13.58 -1.68
C LEU A 115 5.59 15.06 -1.90
N MET A 116 4.45 15.33 -2.56
CA MET A 116 3.93 16.69 -2.69
C MET A 116 3.58 17.31 -1.33
N GLU A 117 2.90 16.56 -0.45
CA GLU A 117 2.60 17.00 0.92
C GLU A 117 3.89 17.27 1.71
N THR A 118 4.87 16.38 1.60
CA THR A 118 6.17 16.51 2.27
C THR A 118 6.89 17.78 1.84
N HIS A 119 6.90 18.09 0.54
CA HIS A 119 7.50 19.32 0.03
C HIS A 119 6.77 20.57 0.54
N HIS A 120 5.44 20.54 0.60
CA HIS A 120 4.65 21.66 1.12
C HIS A 120 4.94 21.90 2.61
N GLU A 121 4.97 20.85 3.43
CA GLU A 121 5.30 20.96 4.85
C GLU A 121 6.73 21.46 5.06
N ALA A 122 7.71 20.99 4.28
CA ALA A 122 9.08 21.46 4.36
C ALA A 122 9.21 22.96 4.05
N LYS A 123 8.43 23.49 3.11
CA LYS A 123 8.45 24.92 2.76
C LYS A 123 7.99 25.80 3.93
N LYS A 124 6.97 25.36 4.69
CA LYS A 124 6.46 26.07 5.87
C LYS A 124 7.48 26.19 7.00
N GLU A 125 8.59 25.45 6.95
CA GLU A 125 9.66 25.53 7.96
C GLU A 125 10.70 26.61 7.65
N VAL A 126 10.78 27.04 6.40
CA VAL A 126 11.78 28.00 5.92
C VAL A 126 11.23 29.43 5.90
N ASP A 127 9.91 29.56 5.71
CA ASP A 127 9.16 30.82 5.74
C ASP A 127 8.73 31.18 7.19
#